data_AF-A0A661Q7S7-F1
#
_entry.id   AF-A0A661Q7S7-F1
#
_cell.length_a   1.000
_cell.length_b   1.000
_cell.length_c   1.000
_cell.angle_alpha   90.00
_cell.angle_beta   90.00
_cell.angle_gamma   90.00
#
_symmetry.space_group_name_H-M   'P 1'
#
loop_
_entity.id
_entity.type
_entity.pdbx_description
1 polymer ?
#
loop_
_entity_poly.entity_id
_entity_poly.type
_entity_poly.pdbx_seq_one_letter_code
_entity_poly.pdbx_strand_id
1 'polypeptide(L)' 'AEKHSKCPSGKQGGALGEFSPGQMVKEFDEVVFNGEVGKVLGPVKTQFGYHLIEITDRT' A
#
# COMPACT_ATOMS: atom_id res chain seq x y z
N ALA A 1 9.59 -8.36 -5.92
CA ALA A 1 9.03 -7.43 -6.91
C ALA A 1 10.09 -6.54 -7.57
N GLU A 2 11.28 -7.08 -7.88
CA GLU A 2 12.38 -6.29 -8.49
C GLU A 2 12.27 -6.16 -10.01
N LYS A 3 11.51 -7.02 -10.68
CA LYS A 3 11.60 -7.16 -12.15
C LYS A 3 10.65 -6.27 -12.96
N HIS A 4 9.69 -5.57 -12.34
CA HIS A 4 8.65 -4.83 -13.09
C HIS A 4 8.29 -3.42 -12.57
N SER A 5 8.86 -2.94 -11.46
CA SER A 5 8.48 -1.63 -10.91
C SER A 5 9.35 -0.50 -11.46
N LYS A 6 8.74 0.44 -12.19
CA LYS A 6 9.34 1.68 -12.72
C LYS A 6 9.23 2.87 -11.75
N CYS A 7 8.89 2.62 -10.48
CA CYS A 7 8.85 3.64 -9.44
C CYS A 7 10.16 3.62 -8.63
N PRO A 8 10.68 4.79 -8.19
CA PRO A 8 11.92 4.86 -7.39
C PRO A 8 11.85 4.13 -6.04
N SER A 9 10.66 3.74 -5.58
CA SER A 9 10.43 2.84 -4.42
C SER A 9 10.73 1.37 -4.70
N GLY A 10 11.05 1.00 -5.96
CA GLY A 10 11.51 -0.35 -6.31
C GLY A 10 12.77 -0.78 -5.57
N LYS A 11 13.60 0.18 -5.11
CA LYS A 11 14.81 -0.09 -4.31
C LYS A 11 14.53 -0.60 -2.89
N GLN A 12 13.30 -0.45 -2.38
CA GLN A 12 12.87 -0.98 -1.07
C GLN A 12 11.76 -2.04 -1.21
N GLY A 13 11.67 -2.72 -2.35
CA GLY A 13 10.74 -3.82 -2.55
C GLY A 13 9.26 -3.41 -2.65
N GLY A 14 8.95 -2.12 -2.79
CA GLY A 14 7.57 -1.60 -2.76
C GLY A 14 7.10 -1.15 -1.37
N ALA A 15 7.99 -1.07 -0.38
CA ALA A 15 7.66 -0.49 0.92
C ALA A 15 7.30 1.00 0.77
N LEU A 16 6.06 1.33 1.14
CA LEU A 16 5.54 2.71 1.16
C LEU A 16 5.97 3.49 2.43
N GLY A 17 6.64 2.81 3.38
CA GLY A 17 6.95 3.36 4.69
C GLY A 17 5.72 3.40 5.60
N GLU A 18 5.88 4.05 6.75
CA GLU A 18 4.76 4.38 7.64
C GLU A 18 4.11 5.69 7.16
N PHE A 19 2.78 5.71 7.12
CA PHE A 19 2.01 6.89 6.75
C PHE A 19 0.79 7.00 7.66
N SER A 20 0.39 8.23 7.94
CA SER A 20 -0.76 8.55 8.79
C SER A 20 -2.05 8.65 7.97
N PRO A 21 -3.24 8.53 8.60
CA PRO A 21 -4.51 8.76 7.90
C PRO A 21 -4.53 10.16 7.27
N GLY A 22 -4.94 10.23 6.01
CA GLY A 22 -5.01 11.45 5.20
C GLY A 22 -3.75 11.73 4.37
N GLN A 23 -2.70 10.92 4.50
CA GLN A 23 -1.50 11.06 3.66
C GLN A 23 -1.62 10.35 2.31
N MET A 24 -2.51 9.37 2.20
CA MET A 24 -2.75 8.61 0.98
C MET A 24 -4.14 8.87 0.41
N VAL A 25 -4.43 8.30 -0.76
CA VAL A 25 -5.77 8.37 -1.35
C VAL A 25 -6.78 7.70 -0.42
N LYS A 26 -7.99 8.25 -0.37
CA LYS A 26 -9.04 7.78 0.56
C LYS A 26 -9.32 6.28 0.44
N GLU A 27 -9.32 5.76 -0.79
CA GLU A 27 -9.51 4.32 -1.08
C GLU A 27 -8.43 3.44 -0.43
N PHE A 28 -7.20 3.97 -0.33
CA PHE A 28 -6.07 3.27 0.27
C PHE A 28 -6.16 3.32 1.79
N ASP A 29 -6.44 4.49 2.36
CA ASP A 29 -6.63 4.66 3.80
C ASP A 29 -7.77 3.77 4.31
N GLU A 30 -8.94 3.78 3.66
CA GLU A 30 -10.07 2.95 4.08
C GLU A 30 -9.70 1.46 4.13
N VAL A 31 -8.90 0.97 3.17
CA VAL A 31 -8.46 -0.42 3.14
C VAL A 31 -7.43 -0.70 4.23
N VAL A 32 -6.46 0.19 4.45
CA VAL A 32 -5.43 0.03 5.48
C VAL A 32 -6.01 0.13 6.89
N PHE A 33 -6.97 1.01 7.15
CA PHE A 33 -7.56 1.17 8.47
C PHE A 33 -8.64 0.12 8.77
N ASN A 34 -9.34 -0.39 7.76
CA ASN A 34 -10.34 -1.45 7.94
C ASN A 34 -9.73 -2.87 7.88
N GLY A 35 -8.55 -3.00 7.27
CA GLY A 35 -7.88 -4.29 7.12
C GLY A 35 -7.21 -4.80 8.39
N GLU A 36 -6.93 -6.11 8.39
CA GLU A 36 -6.16 -6.77 9.44
C GLU A 36 -4.65 -6.65 9.20
N VAL A 37 -3.89 -6.41 10.26
CA VAL A 37 -2.42 -6.42 10.24
C VAL A 37 -1.93 -7.83 9.86
N GLY A 38 -0.95 -7.91 8.97
CA GLY A 38 -0.38 -9.17 8.47
C GLY A 38 -1.17 -9.83 7.34
N LYS A 39 -2.21 -9.18 6.79
CA LYS A 39 -2.92 -9.65 5.61
C LYS A 39 -2.71 -8.73 4.40
N VAL A 40 -2.64 -9.37 3.24
CA VAL A 40 -2.67 -8.70 1.94
C VAL A 40 -4.12 -8.37 1.60
N LEU A 41 -4.38 -7.08 1.40
CA LEU A 41 -5.66 -6.50 1.04
C LEU A 41 -5.57 -5.99 -0.40
N GLY A 42 -6.47 -6.47 -1.26
CA GLY A 42 -6.53 -6.00 -2.64
C GLY A 42 -7.27 -6.94 -3.58
N PRO A 43 -7.40 -6.55 -4.87
CA PRO A 43 -6.79 -5.36 -5.49
C PRO A 43 -7.60 -4.07 -5.26
N VAL A 44 -6.93 -3.04 -4.74
CA VAL A 44 -7.51 -1.70 -4.57
C VAL A 44 -7.34 -0.93 -5.87
N LYS A 45 -8.45 -0.52 -6.46
CA LYS A 45 -8.44 0.36 -7.63
C LYS A 45 -8.25 1.79 -7.14
N THR A 46 -7.27 2.49 -7.69
CA THR A 46 -7.07 3.93 -7.47
C THR A 46 -6.89 4.60 -8.83
N GLN A 47 -6.86 5.92 -8.86
CA GLN A 47 -6.55 6.68 -10.08
C GLN A 47 -5.19 6.35 -10.72
N PHE A 48 -4.27 5.72 -9.98
CA PHE A 48 -2.95 5.33 -10.46
C PHE A 48 -2.91 3.88 -10.99
N GLY A 49 -4.00 3.12 -10.86
CA GLY A 49 -4.10 1.72 -11.28
C GLY A 49 -4.53 0.80 -10.14
N TYR A 50 -4.15 -0.47 -10.21
CA TYR A 50 -4.47 -1.46 -9.18
C TYR A 50 -3.29 -1.67 -8.23
N HIS A 51 -3.59 -1.66 -6.95
CA HIS A 51 -2.60 -1.77 -5.88
C HIS A 51 -2.98 -2.93 -4.95
N LEU A 52 -1.99 -3.73 -4.57
CA LEU A 52 -2.09 -4.67 -3.46
C LEU A 52 -1.41 -4.03 -2.26
N ILE A 53 -2.07 -4.09 -1.12
CA ILE A 53 -1.64 -3.43 0.10
C ILE A 53 -1.43 -4.52 1.14
N GLU A 54 -0.30 -4.52 1.82
CA GLU A 54 -0.05 -5.40 2.96
C GLU A 54 0.25 -4.54 4.17
N ILE A 55 -0.48 -4.75 5.25
CA ILE A 55 -0.26 -4.02 6.49
C ILE A 55 0.81 -4.80 7.27
N THR A 56 2.05 -4.32 7.26
CA THR A 56 3.16 -5.00 7.96
C THR A 56 3.14 -4.76 9.46
N ASP A 57 2.75 -3.57 9.90
CA ASP A 57 2.69 -3.18 11.31
C ASP A 57 1.65 -2.06 11.52
N ARG A 58 1.15 -1.87 12.75
CA ARG A 58 0.19 -0.82 13.10
C ARG A 58 0.46 -0.34 14.53
N THR A 59 1.03 0.85 14.64
CA THR A 59 1.41 1.52 15.90
C THR A 59 0.48 2.67 16.26
#